data_AF-Q8XMR2-F1
#
_entry.id   AF-Q8XMR2-F1
#
_cell.length_a   1.000
_cell.length_b   1.000
_cell.length_c   1.000
_cell.angle_alpha   90.00
_cell.angle_beta   90.00
_cell.angle_gamma   90.00
#
_symmetry.space_group_name_H-M   'P 1'
#
loop_
_entity.id
_entity.type
_entity.pdbx_description
1 polymer ?
#
loop_
_entity_poly.entity_id
_entity_poly.type
_entity_poly.pdbx_seq_one_letter_code
_entity_poly.pdbx_strand_id
1 'polypeptide(L)'
;MKFTKRKIKLFSLTCAITTLCSGFVLGENVQAANNKEWKFENNKWSYVDSNNLRSKDWENIKGDWFYFNSKGEMEIGWKYINKTWYHLRENGVMDTGWRKINGDWYYFNNSGSMMIGWQNINGSWYHLRENGVMDIGWRELGGAWYHLNESGAMETGWKYINNEWYHLNENGPMDIGWKKINNDWYYFNNNGEMKIGWQNINDTWYHLKENGVMDTKWNKINDYWYYFNDDGKMINNQYIDGWRIDNNGVAHYEKAFRNPKLENSNQIIVVTTNNMSTSYCNIEIYEKNDSGEWNNIDSTTGRVGANGLAYIENRVQSTNTTPAGVMSITGAFGVKNNPGTKLDYIKVNNNMYWDLNSENSTYNRLINYNPGGDYEHLISYPRQYEYSLITDYNHNQVPNKGGAIFVHCLGRGATGGCVSMPREKMIEILKWIDPKKNPKILVIPKDDLDDYWY
;
A
#
# COMPACT_ATOMS: atom_id res chain seq x y z
N MET A 1 3.37 37.92 10.38
CA MET A 1 4.49 38.89 10.22
C MET A 1 4.25 39.67 8.93
N LYS A 2 4.56 40.97 8.93
CA LYS A 2 4.06 42.04 8.04
C LYS A 2 4.30 41.82 6.53
N PHE A 3 3.27 42.11 5.72
CA PHE A 3 3.40 42.39 4.28
C PHE A 3 3.91 43.83 4.07
N THR A 4 4.94 44.02 3.25
CA THR A 4 5.45 45.35 2.88
C THR A 4 5.41 45.51 1.35
N LYS A 5 4.58 46.46 0.89
CA LYS A 5 4.48 46.90 -0.51
C LYS A 5 5.75 47.68 -0.91
N ARG A 6 6.36 47.33 -2.05
CA ARG A 6 7.45 48.10 -2.68
C ARG A 6 6.86 49.06 -3.72
N LYS A 7 7.13 50.36 -3.56
CA LYS A 7 6.87 51.43 -4.56
C LYS A 7 8.05 51.51 -5.54
N ILE A 8 7.76 51.61 -6.84
CA ILE A 8 8.73 51.86 -7.91
C ILE A 8 8.72 53.38 -8.21
N LYS A 9 9.91 54.00 -8.24
CA LYS A 9 10.15 55.40 -8.62
C LYS A 9 10.42 55.47 -10.13
N LEU A 10 9.73 56.39 -10.80
CA LEU A 10 9.93 56.77 -12.20
C LEU A 10 10.96 57.90 -12.27
N PHE A 11 12.01 57.78 -13.10
CA PHE A 11 12.95 58.86 -13.42
C PHE A 11 12.60 59.42 -14.80
N SER A 12 12.29 60.72 -14.86
CA SER A 12 12.12 61.49 -16.10
C SER A 12 13.43 62.21 -16.44
N LEU A 13 13.94 62.01 -17.65
CA LEU A 13 15.10 62.71 -18.19
C LEU A 13 14.62 63.74 -19.22
N THR A 14 14.72 65.03 -18.89
CA THR A 14 14.54 66.16 -19.81
C THR A 14 15.85 66.48 -20.50
N CYS A 15 15.86 66.52 -21.84
CA CYS A 15 16.98 67.04 -22.63
C CYS A 15 16.54 68.35 -23.29
N ALA A 16 17.28 69.42 -23.01
CA ALA A 16 17.09 70.75 -23.57
C ALA A 16 17.80 70.86 -24.93
N ILE A 17 17.15 71.48 -25.92
CA ILE A 17 17.79 71.92 -27.16
C ILE A 17 17.59 73.43 -27.29
N THR A 18 18.71 74.12 -27.37
CA THR A 18 18.88 75.56 -27.57
C THR A 18 18.46 76.00 -28.97
N THR A 19 17.78 77.13 -29.05
CA THR A 19 17.39 77.85 -30.27
C THR A 19 18.45 78.89 -30.65
N LEU A 20 18.72 79.08 -31.95
CA LEU A 20 19.12 80.37 -32.53
C LEU A 20 18.72 80.46 -34.02
N CYS A 21 18.17 81.62 -34.36
CA CYS A 21 17.55 82.12 -35.61
C CYS A 21 18.46 81.99 -36.87
N SER A 22 18.01 82.13 -38.13
CA SER A 22 17.02 83.04 -38.74
C SER A 22 16.78 82.67 -40.23
N GLY A 23 15.56 82.89 -40.73
CA GLY A 23 15.33 83.52 -42.03
C GLY A 23 14.91 82.67 -43.25
N PHE A 24 13.68 82.94 -43.70
CA PHE A 24 13.21 83.05 -45.10
C PHE A 24 12.34 81.94 -45.74
N VAL A 25 11.18 82.44 -46.21
CA VAL A 25 10.18 81.98 -47.19
C VAL A 25 9.15 80.91 -46.79
N LEU A 26 7.92 81.43 -46.64
CA LEU A 26 6.65 80.73 -46.77
C LEU A 26 6.54 80.05 -48.14
N GLY A 27 6.54 78.72 -48.14
CA GLY A 27 5.99 77.91 -49.22
C GLY A 27 4.76 77.18 -48.69
N GLU A 28 3.57 77.68 -49.05
CA GLU A 28 2.33 76.94 -48.89
C GLU A 28 2.32 75.67 -49.75
N ASN A 29 1.53 74.69 -49.32
CA ASN A 29 1.02 73.54 -50.07
C ASN A 29 2.10 72.49 -50.39
N VAL A 30 1.94 71.22 -50.00
CA VAL A 30 0.85 70.36 -50.47
C VAL A 30 0.60 69.27 -49.43
N GLN A 31 -0.55 69.32 -48.74
CA GLN A 31 -1.20 68.11 -48.24
C GLN A 31 -2.01 67.53 -49.40
N ALA A 32 -1.32 66.92 -50.37
CA ALA A 32 -1.95 65.99 -51.28
C ALA A 32 -2.11 64.71 -50.48
N ALA A 33 -3.34 64.31 -50.23
CA ALA A 33 -3.62 62.89 -50.18
C ALA A 33 -3.13 62.33 -51.53
N ASN A 34 -1.93 61.77 -51.53
CA ASN A 34 -1.42 61.00 -52.67
C ASN A 34 -2.35 59.79 -52.79
N ASN A 35 -3.42 59.94 -53.58
CA ASN A 35 -4.31 58.85 -53.94
C ASN A 35 -3.47 57.91 -54.81
N LYS A 36 -2.80 56.97 -54.15
CA LYS A 36 -2.07 55.91 -54.83
C LYS A 36 -3.08 54.91 -55.40
N GLU A 37 -2.76 54.36 -56.56
CA GLU A 37 -3.59 53.39 -57.26
C GLU A 37 -2.83 52.11 -57.63
N TRP A 38 -3.57 51.03 -57.82
CA TRP A 38 -3.01 49.75 -58.25
C TRP A 38 -2.76 49.77 -59.75
N LYS A 39 -1.54 49.43 -60.16
CA LYS A 39 -1.12 49.33 -61.56
C LYS A 39 -0.63 47.93 -61.85
N PHE A 40 -1.11 47.32 -62.95
CA PHE A 40 -0.68 46.00 -63.41
C PHE A 40 0.06 46.11 -64.74
N GLU A 41 1.35 45.78 -64.74
CA GLU A 41 2.23 45.82 -65.91
C GLU A 41 3.21 44.64 -65.85
N ASN A 42 3.55 44.04 -66.99
CA ASN A 42 4.52 42.93 -67.09
C ASN A 42 4.26 41.77 -66.10
N ASN A 43 2.99 41.38 -65.92
CA ASN A 43 2.54 40.36 -64.97
C ASN A 43 2.88 40.65 -63.50
N LYS A 44 3.05 41.94 -63.13
CA LYS A 44 3.32 42.38 -61.77
C LYS A 44 2.40 43.53 -61.37
N TRP A 45 1.92 43.49 -60.13
CA TRP A 45 1.21 44.60 -59.52
C TRP A 45 2.19 45.58 -58.87
N SER A 46 1.87 46.86 -58.91
CA SER A 46 2.57 47.95 -58.21
C SER A 46 1.54 48.91 -57.63
N TYR A 47 1.89 49.62 -56.56
CA TYR A 47 1.04 50.67 -55.98
C TYR A 47 1.72 52.02 -56.15
N VAL A 48 1.17 52.87 -57.01
CA VAL A 48 1.83 54.08 -57.53
C VAL A 48 1.11 55.35 -57.13
N ASP A 49 1.84 56.43 -56.87
CA ASP A 49 1.25 57.76 -56.68
C ASP A 49 0.93 58.47 -58.01
N SER A 50 0.38 59.69 -57.92
CA SER A 50 0.03 60.51 -59.09
C SER A 50 1.22 60.87 -60.00
N ASN A 51 2.46 60.69 -59.52
CA ASN A 51 3.69 60.92 -60.27
C ASN A 51 4.31 59.61 -60.80
N ASN A 52 3.57 58.49 -60.77
CA ASN A 52 4.04 57.14 -61.09
C ASN A 52 5.17 56.61 -60.18
N LEU A 53 5.37 57.18 -58.99
CA LEU A 53 6.34 56.66 -58.04
C LEU A 53 5.79 55.40 -57.36
N ARG A 54 6.51 54.28 -57.46
CA ARG A 54 6.10 52.98 -56.91
C ARG A 54 6.39 52.89 -55.40
N SER A 55 5.44 52.35 -54.65
CA SER A 55 5.61 51.96 -53.24
C SER A 55 6.67 50.87 -53.11
N LYS A 56 7.41 50.87 -52.00
CA LYS A 56 8.50 49.94 -51.68
C LYS A 56 8.38 49.48 -50.24
N ASP A 57 8.89 48.28 -49.98
CA ASP A 57 8.80 47.60 -48.69
C ASP A 57 7.34 47.42 -48.25
N TRP A 58 7.07 47.49 -46.94
CA TRP A 58 5.74 47.29 -46.38
C TRP A 58 4.84 48.51 -46.58
N GLU A 59 3.66 48.30 -47.17
CA GLU A 59 2.63 49.32 -47.34
C GLU A 59 1.29 48.80 -46.77
N ASN A 60 0.64 49.60 -45.93
CA ASN A 60 -0.72 49.34 -45.48
C ASN A 60 -1.72 50.02 -46.42
N ILE A 61 -2.55 49.22 -47.11
CA ILE A 61 -3.53 49.70 -48.08
C ILE A 61 -4.91 49.28 -47.57
N LYS A 62 -5.66 50.26 -47.06
CA LYS A 62 -7.04 50.07 -46.54
C LYS A 62 -7.13 49.00 -45.44
N GLY A 63 -6.10 48.88 -44.59
CA GLY A 63 -6.07 47.93 -43.47
C GLY A 63 -5.31 46.64 -43.76
N ASP A 64 -5.09 46.30 -45.04
CA ASP A 64 -4.31 45.14 -45.44
C ASP A 64 -2.83 45.51 -45.67
N TRP A 65 -1.93 44.62 -45.28
CA TRP A 65 -0.49 44.82 -45.49
C TRP A 65 -0.01 44.11 -46.75
N PHE A 66 0.78 44.81 -47.56
CA PHE A 66 1.42 44.33 -48.77
C PHE A 66 2.93 44.58 -48.68
N TYR A 67 3.71 43.78 -49.40
CA TYR A 67 5.15 43.98 -49.50
C TYR A 67 5.56 44.20 -50.96
N PHE A 68 6.31 45.26 -51.22
CA PHE A 68 6.83 45.62 -52.54
C PHE A 68 8.35 45.52 -52.53
N ASN A 69 8.94 44.90 -53.54
CA ASN A 69 10.40 44.80 -53.63
C ASN A 69 11.06 46.14 -53.98
N SER A 70 12.39 46.16 -54.12
CA SER A 70 13.15 47.39 -54.42
C SER A 70 12.79 48.06 -55.75
N LYS A 71 12.15 47.32 -56.68
CA LYS A 71 11.60 47.82 -57.96
C LYS A 71 10.13 48.26 -57.87
N GLY A 72 9.52 48.12 -56.69
CA GLY A 72 8.13 48.43 -56.41
C GLY A 72 7.14 47.42 -56.98
N GLU A 73 7.58 46.17 -57.22
CA GLU A 73 6.70 45.07 -57.64
C GLU A 73 6.17 44.36 -56.39
N MET A 74 4.86 44.10 -56.36
CA MET A 74 4.17 43.40 -55.28
C MET A 74 4.66 41.96 -55.20
N GLU A 75 5.01 41.53 -53.99
CA GLU A 75 5.47 40.18 -53.71
C GLU A 75 4.32 39.28 -53.22
N ILE A 76 4.42 38.00 -53.57
CA ILE A 76 3.49 36.94 -53.16
C ILE A 76 4.27 35.71 -52.66
N GLY A 77 3.61 34.81 -51.96
CA GLY A 77 4.16 33.60 -51.36
C GLY A 77 5.05 33.86 -50.15
N TRP A 78 5.93 32.91 -49.86
CA TRP A 78 6.87 32.99 -48.74
C TRP A 78 7.96 34.05 -48.98
N LYS A 79 8.19 34.91 -47.98
CA LYS A 79 9.22 35.94 -48.01
C LYS A 79 9.98 36.00 -46.69
N TYR A 80 11.30 35.99 -46.79
CA TYR A 80 12.19 36.18 -45.65
C TYR A 80 12.69 37.62 -45.66
N ILE A 81 12.20 38.43 -44.73
CA ILE A 81 12.42 39.88 -44.66
C ILE A 81 12.92 40.21 -43.26
N ASN A 82 14.05 40.89 -43.15
CA ASN A 82 14.63 41.33 -41.88
C ASN A 82 14.72 40.22 -40.81
N LYS A 83 15.16 39.03 -41.23
CA LYS A 83 15.29 37.81 -40.42
C LYS A 83 13.99 37.14 -39.99
N THR A 84 12.87 37.50 -40.59
CA THR A 84 11.55 36.97 -40.26
C THR A 84 10.85 36.43 -41.51
N TRP A 85 10.18 35.29 -41.38
CA TRP A 85 9.35 34.72 -42.44
C TRP A 85 7.95 35.32 -42.41
N TYR A 86 7.44 35.66 -43.59
CA TYR A 86 6.10 36.13 -43.88
C TYR A 86 5.52 35.31 -45.03
N HIS A 87 4.19 35.24 -45.11
CA HIS A 87 3.49 34.69 -46.27
C HIS A 87 2.53 35.74 -46.82
N LEU A 88 2.63 36.00 -48.12
CA LEU A 88 1.82 36.96 -48.86
C LEU A 88 0.89 36.14 -49.75
N ARG A 89 -0.43 36.31 -49.63
CA ARG A 89 -1.41 35.57 -50.44
C ARG A 89 -1.25 35.88 -51.93
N GLU A 90 -1.95 35.14 -52.79
CA GLU A 90 -1.94 35.39 -54.24
C GLU A 90 -2.41 36.81 -54.61
N ASN A 91 -3.29 37.40 -53.81
CA ASN A 91 -3.73 38.79 -53.96
C ASN A 91 -2.76 39.80 -53.30
N GLY A 92 -1.63 39.37 -52.75
CA GLY A 92 -0.60 40.20 -52.12
C GLY A 92 -0.82 40.51 -50.64
N VAL A 93 -1.98 40.15 -50.07
CA VAL A 93 -2.28 40.43 -48.66
C VAL A 93 -1.44 39.55 -47.75
N MET A 94 -0.77 40.15 -46.77
CA MET A 94 0.02 39.46 -45.75
C MET A 94 -0.88 38.60 -44.86
N ASP A 95 -0.44 37.37 -44.61
CA ASP A 95 -1.13 36.47 -43.69
C ASP A 95 -0.90 36.80 -42.22
N THR A 96 -2.00 36.72 -41.46
CA THR A 96 -2.04 36.75 -40.00
C THR A 96 -2.92 35.61 -39.50
N GLY A 97 -2.67 35.16 -38.27
CA GLY A 97 -3.36 34.05 -37.62
C GLY A 97 -3.00 32.67 -38.21
N TRP A 98 -3.89 31.70 -38.00
CA TRP A 98 -3.76 30.35 -38.53
C TRP A 98 -3.96 30.31 -40.05
N ARG A 99 -3.03 29.66 -40.77
CA ARG A 99 -3.12 29.45 -42.22
C ARG A 99 -2.66 28.06 -42.61
N LYS A 100 -3.42 27.43 -43.51
CA LYS A 100 -3.04 26.17 -44.14
C LYS A 100 -2.43 26.47 -45.50
N ILE A 101 -1.15 26.15 -45.68
CA ILE A 101 -0.37 26.44 -46.88
C ILE A 101 0.24 25.12 -47.35
N ASN A 102 -0.08 24.70 -48.57
CA ASN A 102 0.39 23.44 -49.18
C ASN A 102 0.15 22.18 -48.32
N GLY A 103 -0.94 22.16 -47.54
CA GLY A 103 -1.30 21.03 -46.69
C GLY A 103 -0.90 21.17 -45.22
N ASP A 104 0.05 22.04 -44.90
CA ASP A 104 0.57 22.25 -43.56
C ASP A 104 -0.02 23.49 -42.89
N TRP A 105 -0.19 23.44 -41.56
CA TRP A 105 -0.64 24.58 -40.76
C TRP A 105 0.54 25.41 -40.25
N TYR A 106 0.39 26.72 -40.37
CA TYR A 106 1.31 27.74 -39.87
C TYR A 106 0.54 28.76 -39.04
N TYR A 107 1.21 29.43 -38.11
CA TYR A 107 0.63 30.53 -37.36
C TYR A 107 1.47 31.80 -37.55
N PHE A 108 0.81 32.88 -37.93
CA PHE A 108 1.41 34.20 -38.08
C PHE A 108 0.87 35.13 -36.99
N ASN A 109 1.74 35.88 -36.31
CA ASN A 109 1.28 36.86 -35.33
C ASN A 109 0.57 38.05 -36.02
N ASN A 110 0.10 39.03 -35.23
CA ASN A 110 -0.60 40.20 -35.76
C ASN A 110 0.25 41.09 -36.68
N SER A 111 1.58 41.00 -36.56
CA SER A 111 2.53 41.68 -37.45
C SER A 111 2.89 40.84 -38.68
N GLY A 112 2.26 39.67 -38.87
CA GLY A 112 2.49 38.73 -39.96
C GLY A 112 3.77 37.90 -39.85
N SER A 113 4.48 37.96 -38.71
CA SER A 113 5.65 37.13 -38.49
C SER A 113 5.23 35.68 -38.27
N MET A 114 5.81 34.76 -39.02
CA MET A 114 5.64 33.32 -38.81
C MET A 114 6.20 32.93 -37.43
N MET A 115 5.38 32.24 -36.65
CA MET A 115 5.74 31.79 -35.30
C MET A 115 6.35 30.40 -35.32
N ILE A 116 7.27 30.16 -34.38
CA ILE A 116 7.93 28.87 -34.13
C ILE A 116 7.90 28.57 -32.63
N GLY A 117 8.20 27.33 -32.24
CA GLY A 117 8.18 26.84 -30.87
C GLY A 117 6.78 26.81 -30.26
N TRP A 118 6.73 26.84 -28.92
CA TRP A 118 5.48 26.82 -28.16
C TRP A 118 4.72 28.15 -28.24
N GLN A 119 3.42 28.07 -28.57
CA GLN A 119 2.53 29.22 -28.67
C GLN A 119 1.24 28.96 -27.89
N ASN A 120 0.88 29.87 -26.99
CA ASN A 120 -0.43 29.85 -26.33
C ASN A 120 -1.40 30.72 -27.11
N ILE A 121 -2.37 30.09 -27.77
CA ILE A 121 -3.33 30.74 -28.65
C ILE A 121 -4.73 30.41 -28.13
N ASN A 122 -5.44 31.43 -27.67
CA ASN A 122 -6.80 31.31 -27.13
C ASN A 122 -6.93 30.29 -25.97
N GLY A 123 -5.89 30.17 -25.13
CA GLY A 123 -5.89 29.28 -23.97
C GLY A 123 -5.41 27.85 -24.26
N SER A 124 -5.14 27.51 -25.51
CA SER A 124 -4.55 26.23 -25.91
C SER A 124 -3.10 26.39 -26.31
N TRP A 125 -2.25 25.42 -25.94
CA TRP A 125 -0.85 25.38 -26.36
C TRP A 125 -0.71 24.63 -27.68
N TYR A 126 0.13 25.16 -28.56
CA TYR A 126 0.51 24.57 -29.84
C TYR A 126 2.03 24.60 -29.96
N HIS A 127 2.61 23.64 -30.68
CA HIS A 127 4.03 23.66 -31.02
C HIS A 127 4.20 23.82 -32.53
N LEU A 128 4.98 24.81 -32.95
CA LEU A 128 5.33 25.06 -34.34
C LEU A 128 6.81 24.70 -34.52
N ARG A 129 7.13 23.85 -35.49
CA ARG A 129 8.51 23.46 -35.78
C ARG A 129 9.35 24.67 -36.22
N GLU A 130 10.66 24.49 -36.31
CA GLU A 130 11.59 25.51 -36.83
C GLU A 130 11.24 26.02 -38.23
N ASN A 131 10.62 25.18 -39.06
CA ASN A 131 10.12 25.56 -40.38
C ASN A 131 8.70 26.17 -40.35
N GLY A 132 8.13 26.40 -39.16
CA GLY A 132 6.79 26.97 -38.93
C GLY A 132 5.63 25.98 -39.00
N VAL A 133 5.87 24.72 -39.40
CA VAL A 133 4.82 23.71 -39.50
C VAL A 133 4.34 23.30 -38.11
N MET A 134 3.02 23.32 -37.90
CA MET A 134 2.40 22.89 -36.66
C MET A 134 2.58 21.38 -36.40
N ASP A 135 2.92 21.04 -35.17
CA ASP A 135 2.99 19.66 -34.72
C ASP A 135 1.62 19.07 -34.38
N ILE A 136 1.49 17.78 -34.67
CA ILE A 136 0.38 16.90 -34.30
C ILE A 136 0.95 15.56 -33.83
N GLY A 137 0.19 14.82 -33.04
CA GLY A 137 0.58 13.54 -32.45
C GLY A 137 1.69 13.66 -31.42
N TRP A 138 2.43 12.57 -31.25
CA TRP A 138 3.55 12.47 -30.30
C TRP A 138 4.78 13.26 -30.75
N ARG A 139 5.32 14.09 -29.84
CA ARG A 139 6.56 14.85 -30.04
C ARG A 139 7.43 14.88 -28.81
N GLU A 140 8.71 14.56 -29.02
CA GLU A 140 9.75 14.76 -28.01
C GLU A 140 10.32 16.17 -28.14
N LEU A 141 10.18 16.97 -27.08
CA LEU A 141 10.57 18.37 -27.03
C LEU A 141 11.29 18.62 -25.71
N GLY A 142 12.57 19.01 -25.78
CA GLY A 142 13.38 19.29 -24.59
C GLY A 142 13.55 18.10 -23.64
N GLY A 143 13.56 16.86 -24.17
CA GLY A 143 13.72 15.63 -23.39
C GLY A 143 12.43 15.13 -22.72
N ALA A 144 11.28 15.69 -23.07
CA ALA A 144 9.97 15.24 -22.62
C ALA A 144 9.04 14.97 -23.81
N TRP A 145 8.17 13.97 -23.68
CA TRP A 145 7.15 13.67 -24.68
C TRP A 145 5.87 14.46 -24.43
N TYR A 146 5.28 14.98 -25.49
CA TYR A 146 4.00 15.66 -25.51
C TYR A 146 3.10 15.01 -26.56
N HIS A 147 1.79 15.10 -26.38
CA HIS A 147 0.83 14.74 -27.42
C HIS A 147 0.01 15.97 -27.83
N LEU A 148 0.00 16.24 -29.13
CA LEU A 148 -0.79 17.29 -29.75
C LEU A 148 -1.94 16.62 -30.51
N ASN A 149 -3.19 17.03 -30.29
CA ASN A 149 -4.31 16.43 -30.99
C ASN A 149 -4.31 16.80 -32.49
N GLU A 150 -5.29 16.32 -33.26
CA GLU A 150 -5.37 16.59 -34.71
C GLU A 150 -5.52 18.08 -35.07
N SER A 151 -6.02 18.90 -34.14
CA SER A 151 -6.05 20.37 -34.29
C SER A 151 -4.73 21.06 -33.92
N GLY A 152 -3.75 20.30 -33.42
CA GLY A 152 -2.46 20.77 -32.92
C GLY A 152 -2.48 21.25 -31.47
N ALA A 153 -3.63 21.22 -30.81
CA ALA A 153 -3.73 21.61 -29.41
C ALA A 153 -3.10 20.54 -28.51
N MET A 154 -2.23 20.98 -27.60
CA MET A 154 -1.57 20.12 -26.62
C MET A 154 -2.59 19.52 -25.66
N GLU A 155 -2.46 18.21 -25.46
CA GLU A 155 -3.31 17.46 -24.56
C GLU A 155 -2.69 17.33 -23.16
N THR A 156 -3.56 17.24 -22.15
CA THR A 156 -3.21 16.96 -20.76
C THR A 156 -4.16 15.90 -20.20
N GLY A 157 -3.82 15.33 -19.04
CA GLY A 157 -4.57 14.29 -18.35
C GLY A 157 -4.47 12.91 -19.01
N TRP A 158 -5.45 12.05 -18.71
CA TRP A 158 -5.53 10.69 -19.21
C TRP A 158 -5.87 10.65 -20.71
N LYS A 159 -5.13 9.84 -21.47
CA LYS A 159 -5.32 9.65 -22.91
C LYS A 159 -5.21 8.19 -23.29
N TYR A 160 -6.18 7.71 -24.06
CA TYR A 160 -6.16 6.36 -24.62
C TYR A 160 -5.79 6.46 -26.10
N ILE A 161 -4.59 6.02 -26.45
CA ILE A 161 -3.99 6.19 -27.77
C ILE A 161 -3.41 4.84 -28.19
N ASN A 162 -3.74 4.36 -29.40
CA ASN A 162 -3.21 3.10 -29.95
C ASN A 162 -3.34 1.89 -29.01
N ASN A 163 -4.49 1.76 -28.35
CA ASN A 163 -4.81 0.71 -27.36
C ASN A 163 -4.04 0.77 -26.03
N GLU A 164 -3.34 1.86 -25.74
CA GLU A 164 -2.62 2.04 -24.48
C GLU A 164 -3.10 3.30 -23.76
N TRP A 165 -3.05 3.27 -22.43
CA TRP A 165 -3.34 4.43 -21.59
C TRP A 165 -2.05 5.20 -21.27
N TYR A 166 -2.10 6.52 -21.42
CA TYR A 166 -1.06 7.46 -21.07
C TYR A 166 -1.62 8.51 -20.12
N HIS A 167 -0.75 9.13 -19.32
CA HIS A 167 -1.08 10.32 -18.56
C HIS A 167 -0.11 11.44 -18.92
N LEU A 168 -0.65 12.56 -19.39
CA LEU A 168 0.10 13.79 -19.62
C LEU A 168 -0.15 14.72 -18.44
N ASN A 169 0.89 15.19 -17.77
CA ASN A 169 0.70 16.04 -16.59
C ASN A 169 0.09 17.40 -16.98
N GLU A 170 -0.23 18.23 -15.98
CA GLU A 170 -0.91 19.52 -16.19
C GLU A 170 -0.16 20.49 -17.11
N ASN A 171 1.16 20.33 -17.28
CA ASN A 171 1.98 21.13 -18.17
C ASN A 171 2.18 20.49 -19.56
N GLY A 172 1.66 19.28 -19.80
CA GLY A 172 1.77 18.56 -21.06
C GLY A 172 2.75 17.38 -21.11
N PRO A 173 3.89 17.36 -20.38
CA PRO A 173 4.80 16.22 -20.42
C PRO A 173 4.13 14.91 -20.02
N MET A 174 4.43 13.87 -20.78
CA MET A 174 4.05 12.49 -20.51
C MET A 174 4.72 11.98 -19.23
N ASP A 175 3.92 11.38 -18.38
CA ASP A 175 4.40 10.74 -17.17
C ASP A 175 5.04 9.37 -17.45
N ILE A 176 6.12 9.09 -16.72
CA ILE A 176 6.83 7.81 -16.69
C ILE A 176 7.07 7.39 -15.24
N GLY A 177 7.23 6.09 -15.00
CA GLY A 177 7.47 5.51 -13.68
C GLY A 177 6.25 5.61 -12.75
N TRP A 178 6.51 5.59 -11.44
CA TRP A 178 5.49 5.71 -10.41
C TRP A 178 4.92 7.12 -10.33
N LYS A 179 3.59 7.24 -10.39
CA LYS A 179 2.88 8.51 -10.26
C LYS A 179 1.64 8.37 -9.39
N LYS A 180 1.46 9.36 -8.52
CA LYS A 180 0.25 9.49 -7.71
C LYS A 180 -0.70 10.48 -8.37
N ILE A 181 -1.86 10.00 -8.81
CA ILE A 181 -2.87 10.78 -9.54
C ILE A 181 -4.19 10.61 -8.79
N ASN A 182 -4.81 11.71 -8.36
CA ASN A 182 -6.08 11.70 -7.62
C ASN A 182 -6.10 10.74 -6.40
N ASN A 183 -5.01 10.72 -5.64
CA ASN A 183 -4.73 9.84 -4.49
C ASN A 183 -4.35 8.38 -4.78
N ASP A 184 -4.47 7.92 -6.01
CA ASP A 184 -4.12 6.55 -6.41
C ASP A 184 -2.73 6.49 -7.05
N TRP A 185 -2.01 5.38 -6.84
CA TRP A 185 -0.71 5.14 -7.46
C TRP A 185 -0.88 4.34 -8.76
N TYR A 186 -0.19 4.79 -9.80
CA TYR A 186 -0.09 4.17 -11.11
C TYR A 186 1.37 4.01 -11.48
N TYR A 187 1.67 3.07 -12.37
CA TYR A 187 2.99 2.91 -12.96
C TYR A 187 2.93 3.00 -14.48
N PHE A 188 3.76 3.85 -15.04
CA PHE A 188 3.95 3.99 -16.48
C PHE A 188 5.33 3.46 -16.85
N ASN A 189 5.45 2.69 -17.93
CA ASN A 189 6.76 2.25 -18.39
C ASN A 189 7.55 3.40 -19.05
N ASN A 190 8.74 3.10 -19.59
CA ASN A 190 9.58 4.12 -20.22
C ASN A 190 8.98 4.73 -21.50
N ASN A 191 8.00 4.05 -22.11
CA ASN A 191 7.23 4.58 -23.24
C ASN A 191 6.01 5.39 -22.78
N GLY A 192 5.76 5.50 -21.47
CA GLY A 192 4.60 6.16 -20.88
C GLY A 192 3.32 5.33 -20.89
N GLU A 193 3.39 4.06 -21.25
CA GLU A 193 2.23 3.16 -21.24
C GLU A 193 1.91 2.78 -19.79
N MET A 194 0.67 3.00 -19.36
CA MET A 194 0.16 2.60 -18.05
C MET A 194 0.18 1.08 -17.95
N LYS A 195 0.78 0.54 -16.89
CA LYS A 195 0.82 -0.90 -16.66
C LYS A 195 -0.36 -1.36 -15.81
N ILE A 196 -0.73 -2.62 -16.03
CA ILE A 196 -1.72 -3.38 -15.26
C ILE A 196 -1.13 -4.75 -14.90
N GLY A 197 -1.77 -5.47 -13.98
CA GLY A 197 -1.37 -6.80 -13.54
C GLY A 197 -0.04 -6.81 -12.78
N TRP A 198 0.63 -7.96 -12.78
CA TRP A 198 1.90 -8.19 -12.09
C TRP A 198 3.07 -7.46 -12.75
N GLN A 199 3.81 -6.68 -11.96
CA GLN A 199 4.99 -5.93 -12.39
C GLN A 199 6.17 -6.21 -11.44
N ASN A 200 7.31 -6.62 -11.99
CA ASN A 200 8.56 -6.72 -11.24
C ASN A 200 9.42 -5.48 -11.55
N ILE A 201 9.57 -4.62 -10.54
CA ILE A 201 10.26 -3.33 -10.65
C ILE A 201 11.37 -3.31 -9.60
N ASN A 202 12.62 -3.36 -10.06
CA ASN A 202 13.83 -3.40 -9.21
C ASN A 202 13.77 -4.52 -8.16
N ASP A 203 13.58 -5.76 -8.63
CA ASP A 203 13.51 -6.98 -7.81
C ASP A 203 12.38 -6.99 -6.77
N THR A 204 11.37 -6.13 -6.95
CA THR A 204 10.19 -6.04 -6.10
C THR A 204 8.93 -6.24 -6.93
N TRP A 205 8.07 -7.15 -6.49
CA TRP A 205 6.77 -7.40 -7.13
C TRP A 205 5.70 -6.43 -6.64
N TYR A 206 4.93 -5.91 -7.59
CA TYR A 206 3.73 -5.11 -7.40
C TYR A 206 2.60 -5.72 -8.24
N HIS A 207 1.37 -5.45 -7.86
CA HIS A 207 0.21 -5.74 -8.70
C HIS A 207 -0.59 -4.46 -8.92
N LEU A 208 -0.97 -4.22 -10.17
CA LEU A 208 -1.81 -3.09 -10.56
C LEU A 208 -3.15 -3.64 -11.04
N LYS A 209 -4.25 -3.08 -10.57
CA LYS A 209 -5.61 -3.44 -10.97
C LYS A 209 -5.82 -3.19 -12.46
N GLU A 210 -6.93 -3.68 -13.02
CA GLU A 210 -7.29 -3.44 -14.43
C GLU A 210 -7.43 -1.96 -14.78
N ASN A 211 -7.80 -1.12 -13.80
CA ASN A 211 -7.85 0.33 -13.96
C ASN A 211 -6.50 1.02 -13.72
N GLY A 212 -5.41 0.25 -13.55
CA GLY A 212 -4.04 0.74 -13.32
C GLY A 212 -3.68 1.08 -11.87
N VAL A 213 -4.66 1.10 -10.95
CA VAL A 213 -4.43 1.45 -9.55
C VAL A 213 -3.64 0.35 -8.85
N MET A 214 -2.58 0.74 -8.13
CA MET A 214 -1.75 -0.18 -7.36
C MET A 214 -2.50 -0.84 -6.21
N ASP A 215 -2.32 -2.16 -6.07
CA ASP A 215 -2.84 -2.91 -4.93
C ASP A 215 -2.03 -2.67 -3.65
N THR A 216 -2.76 -2.58 -2.55
CA THR A 216 -2.22 -2.51 -1.18
C THR A 216 -3.03 -3.44 -0.29
N LYS A 217 -2.42 -3.93 0.80
CA LYS A 217 -3.03 -4.87 1.75
C LYS A 217 -3.47 -6.17 1.06
N TRP A 218 -4.43 -6.86 1.67
CA TRP A 218 -4.97 -8.12 1.19
C TRP A 218 -5.73 -7.98 -0.13
N ASN A 219 -5.29 -8.70 -1.15
CA ASN A 219 -5.99 -8.78 -2.43
C ASN A 219 -6.05 -10.24 -2.91
N LYS A 220 -7.21 -10.62 -3.42
CA LYS A 220 -7.39 -11.91 -4.09
C LYS A 220 -7.14 -11.72 -5.58
N ILE A 221 -6.12 -12.39 -6.10
CA ILE A 221 -5.70 -12.30 -7.50
C ILE A 221 -5.79 -13.72 -8.08
N ASN A 222 -6.70 -13.90 -9.04
CA ASN A 222 -7.18 -15.22 -9.47
C ASN A 222 -7.71 -16.03 -8.26
N ASP A 223 -7.16 -17.21 -8.02
CA ASP A 223 -7.57 -18.11 -6.93
C ASP A 223 -6.72 -17.97 -5.65
N TYR A 224 -5.74 -17.06 -5.63
CA TYR A 224 -4.78 -16.93 -4.54
C TYR A 224 -4.90 -15.59 -3.83
N TRP A 225 -4.64 -15.60 -2.52
CA TRP A 225 -4.55 -14.39 -1.71
C TRP A 225 -3.09 -13.93 -1.60
N TYR A 226 -2.89 -12.62 -1.75
CA TYR A 226 -1.61 -11.94 -1.61
C TYR A 226 -1.75 -10.77 -0.67
N TYR A 227 -0.65 -10.40 -0.01
CA TYR A 227 -0.58 -9.19 0.80
C TYR A 227 0.48 -8.24 0.26
N PHE A 228 0.10 -6.98 0.09
CA PHE A 228 0.98 -5.90 -0.32
C PHE A 228 1.11 -4.89 0.84
N ASN A 229 2.30 -4.32 1.07
CA ASN A 229 2.46 -3.28 2.08
C ASN A 229 1.85 -1.93 1.61
N ASP A 230 1.96 -0.88 2.42
CA ASP A 230 1.42 0.45 2.10
C ASP A 230 2.10 1.12 0.89
N ASP A 231 3.31 0.70 0.55
CA ASP A 231 4.03 1.12 -0.67
C ASP A 231 3.72 0.20 -1.87
N GLY A 232 2.79 -0.75 -1.73
CA GLY A 232 2.37 -1.70 -2.77
C GLY A 232 3.34 -2.85 -3.03
N LYS A 233 4.38 -3.01 -2.21
CA LYS A 233 5.34 -4.11 -2.34
C LYS A 233 4.72 -5.42 -1.89
N MET A 234 4.77 -6.44 -2.72
CA MET A 234 4.31 -7.79 -2.37
C MET A 234 5.17 -8.35 -1.23
N ILE A 235 4.51 -8.82 -0.18
CA ILE A 235 5.15 -9.54 0.92
C ILE A 235 5.37 -11.00 0.52
N ASN A 236 6.50 -11.59 0.92
CA ASN A 236 6.80 -13.00 0.76
C ASN A 236 7.58 -13.52 1.98
N ASN A 237 7.57 -14.84 2.20
CA ASN A 237 8.26 -15.52 3.30
C ASN A 237 8.01 -14.90 4.69
N GLN A 238 6.78 -14.48 4.95
CA GLN A 238 6.37 -13.81 6.20
C GLN A 238 5.00 -14.32 6.64
N TYR A 239 4.59 -13.97 7.85
CA TYR A 239 3.24 -14.22 8.35
C TYR A 239 2.48 -12.91 8.47
N ILE A 240 1.24 -12.89 7.97
CA ILE A 240 0.33 -11.75 8.06
C ILE A 240 -1.03 -12.28 8.50
N ASP A 241 -1.60 -11.74 9.59
CA ASP A 241 -2.95 -12.06 10.07
C ASP A 241 -3.28 -13.57 10.18
N GLY A 242 -2.32 -14.39 10.62
CA GLY A 242 -2.48 -15.86 10.75
C GLY A 242 -2.24 -16.66 9.47
N TRP A 243 -1.90 -16.00 8.36
CA TRP A 243 -1.57 -16.65 7.09
C TRP A 243 -0.05 -16.72 6.90
N ARG A 244 0.46 -17.88 6.49
CA ARG A 244 1.83 -18.03 6.01
C ARG A 244 1.88 -17.59 4.55
N ILE A 245 2.65 -16.55 4.26
CA ILE A 245 2.93 -16.13 2.89
C ILE A 245 4.18 -16.85 2.41
N ASP A 246 4.06 -17.63 1.34
CA ASP A 246 5.19 -18.37 0.76
C ASP A 246 6.16 -17.45 -0.02
N ASN A 247 7.17 -18.05 -0.66
CA ASN A 247 8.19 -17.34 -1.42
C ASN A 247 7.65 -16.66 -2.69
N ASN A 248 6.49 -17.12 -3.21
CA ASN A 248 5.81 -16.54 -4.36
C ASN A 248 4.76 -15.50 -3.95
N GLY A 249 4.62 -15.22 -2.65
CA GLY A 249 3.64 -14.27 -2.12
C GLY A 249 2.25 -14.87 -1.88
N VAL A 250 2.07 -16.18 -2.09
CA VAL A 250 0.77 -16.83 -1.92
C VAL A 250 0.51 -17.12 -0.45
N ALA A 251 -0.65 -16.70 0.03
CA ALA A 251 -1.09 -16.93 1.40
C ALA A 251 -1.69 -18.33 1.59
N HIS A 252 -1.19 -19.03 2.60
CA HIS A 252 -1.68 -20.33 3.07
C HIS A 252 -2.20 -20.17 4.50
N TYR A 253 -3.44 -20.60 4.75
CA TYR A 253 -4.00 -20.57 6.10
C TYR A 253 -3.41 -21.72 6.92
N GLU A 254 -2.72 -21.41 8.02
CA GLU A 254 -2.11 -22.41 8.90
C GLU A 254 -2.57 -22.20 10.34
N LYS A 255 -3.44 -23.09 10.82
CA LYS A 255 -3.83 -23.11 12.22
C LYS A 255 -2.67 -23.54 13.10
N ALA A 256 -2.19 -22.69 14.02
CA ALA A 256 -1.11 -23.03 14.92
C ALA A 256 -1.27 -22.46 16.34
N PHE A 257 -0.71 -23.17 17.34
CA PHE A 257 -0.53 -22.58 18.68
C PHE A 257 0.61 -21.58 18.67
N ARG A 258 0.31 -20.35 19.11
CA ARG A 258 1.22 -19.20 18.94
C ARG A 258 1.43 -18.39 20.20
N ASN A 259 0.73 -18.69 21.29
CA ASN A 259 0.96 -18.04 22.58
C ASN A 259 2.41 -18.28 23.04
N PRO A 260 3.16 -17.24 23.50
CA PRO A 260 4.52 -17.42 23.99
C PRO A 260 4.66 -18.46 25.11
N LYS A 261 3.61 -18.64 25.91
CA LYS A 261 3.57 -19.68 26.95
C LYS A 261 3.56 -21.10 26.38
N LEU A 262 3.20 -21.29 25.11
CA LEU A 262 3.22 -22.58 24.39
C LEU A 262 4.46 -22.76 23.52
N GLU A 263 5.34 -21.75 23.41
CA GLU A 263 6.58 -21.85 22.65
C GLU A 263 7.45 -23.04 23.12
N ASN A 264 8.22 -23.57 22.18
CA ASN A 264 9.12 -24.71 22.37
C ASN A 264 8.42 -26.00 22.85
N SER A 265 7.11 -26.09 22.75
CA SER A 265 6.36 -27.33 22.95
C SER A 265 6.06 -27.99 21.61
N ASN A 266 6.14 -29.31 21.56
CA ASN A 266 5.69 -30.13 20.43
C ASN A 266 4.51 -31.05 20.81
N GLN A 267 4.00 -30.95 22.05
CA GLN A 267 2.87 -31.75 22.55
C GLN A 267 1.99 -30.89 23.46
N ILE A 268 0.73 -30.70 23.09
CA ILE A 268 -0.22 -29.87 23.86
C ILE A 268 -1.50 -30.67 24.10
N ILE A 269 -1.95 -30.69 25.36
CA ILE A 269 -3.30 -31.10 25.74
C ILE A 269 -4.14 -29.82 25.84
N VAL A 270 -5.16 -29.68 25.01
CA VAL A 270 -6.10 -28.55 25.09
C VAL A 270 -7.36 -29.01 25.79
N VAL A 271 -7.76 -28.30 26.84
CA VAL A 271 -8.97 -28.53 27.60
C VAL A 271 -9.87 -27.31 27.44
N THR A 272 -10.95 -27.45 26.67
CA THR A 272 -11.92 -26.37 26.46
C THR A 272 -13.20 -26.59 27.24
N THR A 273 -13.76 -25.50 27.75
CA THR A 273 -15.10 -25.47 28.35
C THR A 273 -16.00 -24.52 27.55
N ASN A 274 -17.32 -24.73 27.61
CA ASN A 274 -18.25 -23.83 26.92
C ASN A 274 -18.31 -22.43 27.55
N ASN A 275 -17.94 -22.31 28.83
CA ASN A 275 -17.86 -21.06 29.57
C ASN A 275 -17.14 -21.29 30.91
N MET A 276 -16.88 -20.23 31.66
CA MET A 276 -16.15 -20.26 32.93
C MET A 276 -16.86 -21.02 34.07
N SER A 277 -18.15 -21.36 33.96
CA SER A 277 -18.92 -21.93 35.07
C SER A 277 -19.24 -23.43 34.94
N THR A 278 -19.03 -24.02 33.76
CA THR A 278 -19.37 -25.43 33.53
C THR A 278 -18.31 -26.38 34.10
N SER A 279 -18.76 -27.53 34.59
CA SER A 279 -17.90 -28.60 35.08
C SER A 279 -17.57 -29.65 34.00
N TYR A 280 -18.07 -29.48 32.77
CA TYR A 280 -17.79 -30.33 31.61
C TYR A 280 -16.75 -29.67 30.70
N CYS A 281 -15.85 -30.48 30.13
CA CYS A 281 -14.87 -30.02 29.16
C CYS A 281 -14.72 -30.99 27.98
N ASN A 282 -14.25 -30.46 26.86
CA ASN A 282 -13.65 -31.23 25.78
C ASN A 282 -12.14 -31.23 25.95
N ILE A 283 -11.50 -32.33 25.58
CA ILE A 283 -10.06 -32.51 25.68
C ILE A 283 -9.56 -32.94 24.30
N GLU A 284 -8.61 -32.19 23.76
CA GLU A 284 -8.01 -32.42 22.46
C GLU A 284 -6.49 -32.57 22.61
N ILE A 285 -5.92 -33.50 21.87
CA ILE A 285 -4.51 -33.85 21.96
C ILE A 285 -3.83 -33.44 20.67
N TYR A 286 -2.83 -32.56 20.79
CA TYR A 286 -2.12 -31.99 19.66
C TYR A 286 -0.63 -32.36 19.68
N GLU A 287 -0.12 -32.71 18.51
CA GLU A 287 1.30 -32.97 18.29
C GLU A 287 1.80 -32.20 17.07
N LYS A 288 2.99 -31.60 17.23
CA LYS A 288 3.68 -30.88 16.17
C LYS A 288 4.50 -31.87 15.34
N ASN A 289 4.28 -31.90 14.03
CA ASN A 289 5.05 -32.75 13.11
C ASN A 289 6.42 -32.13 12.80
N ASP A 290 7.26 -32.86 12.07
CA ASP A 290 8.62 -32.43 11.71
C ASP A 290 8.65 -31.19 10.79
N SER A 291 7.56 -30.95 10.05
CA SER A 291 7.37 -29.75 9.23
C SER A 291 6.93 -28.52 10.05
N GLY A 292 6.67 -28.69 11.35
CA GLY A 292 6.25 -27.63 12.25
C GLY A 292 4.74 -27.39 12.30
N GLU A 293 3.92 -28.27 11.71
CA GLU A 293 2.47 -28.16 11.68
C GLU A 293 1.85 -28.88 12.90
N TRP A 294 0.83 -28.26 13.50
CA TRP A 294 0.10 -28.83 14.62
C TRP A 294 -1.06 -29.69 14.13
N ASN A 295 -1.10 -30.95 14.59
CA ASN A 295 -2.15 -31.89 14.23
C ASN A 295 -2.93 -32.31 15.48
N ASN A 296 -4.26 -32.27 15.41
CA ASN A 296 -5.11 -32.94 16.40
C ASN A 296 -5.02 -34.44 16.13
N ILE A 297 -4.50 -35.21 17.08
CA ILE A 297 -4.28 -36.66 16.94
C ILE A 297 -5.27 -37.51 17.71
N ASP A 298 -5.96 -36.94 18.70
CA ASP A 298 -6.98 -37.62 19.49
C ASP A 298 -7.86 -36.62 20.25
N SER A 299 -9.05 -37.05 20.66
CA SER A 299 -9.95 -36.24 21.47
C SER A 299 -10.79 -37.09 22.44
N THR A 300 -11.23 -36.46 23.52
CA THR A 300 -12.16 -37.05 24.48
C THR A 300 -12.95 -35.96 25.20
N THR A 301 -13.80 -36.38 26.13
CA THR A 301 -14.51 -35.47 27.03
C THR A 301 -14.07 -35.71 28.46
N GLY A 302 -14.32 -34.72 29.33
CA GLY A 302 -13.87 -34.78 30.69
C GLY A 302 -14.65 -33.88 31.64
N ARG A 303 -14.11 -33.77 32.85
CA ARG A 303 -14.66 -32.93 33.92
C ARG A 303 -13.58 -32.01 34.47
N VAL A 304 -13.96 -30.77 34.75
CA VAL A 304 -13.15 -29.78 35.47
C VAL A 304 -13.76 -29.55 36.85
N GLY A 305 -13.28 -28.51 37.55
CA GLY A 305 -13.75 -28.10 38.86
C GLY A 305 -15.27 -27.95 38.94
N ALA A 306 -15.85 -28.26 40.10
CA ALA A 306 -17.30 -28.16 40.33
C ALA A 306 -17.86 -26.76 40.08
N ASN A 307 -17.04 -25.72 40.29
CA ASN A 307 -17.40 -24.33 40.04
C ASN A 307 -16.82 -23.78 38.71
N GLY A 308 -16.39 -24.68 37.82
CA GLY A 308 -15.85 -24.31 36.51
C GLY A 308 -14.38 -23.92 36.55
N LEU A 309 -14.05 -22.82 35.87
CA LEU A 309 -12.70 -22.32 35.67
C LEU A 309 -12.46 -21.01 36.42
N ALA A 310 -11.20 -20.74 36.75
CA ALA A 310 -10.71 -19.43 37.17
C ALA A 310 -9.33 -19.20 36.57
N TYR A 311 -9.06 -18.05 35.94
CA TYR A 311 -7.73 -17.79 35.36
C TYR A 311 -6.64 -17.91 36.42
N ILE A 312 -5.47 -18.43 36.03
CA ILE A 312 -4.34 -18.77 36.91
C ILE A 312 -3.96 -17.62 37.85
N GLU A 313 -4.03 -16.37 37.39
CA GLU A 313 -3.74 -15.16 38.15
C GLU A 313 -4.74 -14.88 39.28
N ASN A 314 -6.00 -15.31 39.12
CA ASN A 314 -7.10 -15.01 40.03
C ASN A 314 -7.55 -16.22 40.85
N ARG A 315 -7.00 -17.41 40.58
CA ARG A 315 -7.43 -18.65 41.25
C ARG A 315 -6.99 -18.65 42.72
N VAL A 316 -7.93 -19.01 43.59
CA VAL A 316 -7.77 -19.11 45.05
C VAL A 316 -8.03 -20.56 45.49
N GLN A 317 -7.37 -21.00 46.56
CA GLN A 317 -7.57 -22.32 47.17
C GLN A 317 -9.03 -22.55 47.60
N SER A 318 -9.46 -23.81 47.59
CA SER A 318 -10.79 -24.24 48.09
C SER A 318 -11.99 -23.61 47.39
N THR A 319 -11.81 -23.11 46.16
CA THR A 319 -12.86 -22.55 45.31
C THR A 319 -13.53 -23.57 44.40
N ASN A 320 -13.01 -24.80 44.32
CA ASN A 320 -13.44 -25.83 43.37
C ASN A 320 -13.41 -25.40 41.89
N THR A 321 -12.56 -24.43 41.53
CA THR A 321 -12.33 -24.03 40.14
C THR A 321 -11.03 -24.60 39.61
N THR A 322 -11.02 -25.03 38.35
CA THR A 322 -9.80 -25.41 37.62
C THR A 322 -9.07 -24.17 37.12
N PRO A 323 -7.73 -24.08 37.28
CA PRO A 323 -6.98 -22.95 36.76
C PRO A 323 -7.03 -22.90 35.22
N ALA A 324 -7.47 -21.78 34.66
CA ALA A 324 -7.44 -21.50 33.23
C ALA A 324 -6.13 -20.80 32.84
N GLY A 325 -5.45 -21.36 31.85
CA GLY A 325 -4.18 -20.93 31.30
C GLY A 325 -3.29 -22.11 30.92
N VAL A 326 -2.03 -21.81 30.65
CA VAL A 326 -1.02 -22.80 30.24
C VAL A 326 -0.23 -23.28 31.47
N MET A 327 -0.08 -24.59 31.59
CA MET A 327 0.73 -25.27 32.61
C MET A 327 1.63 -26.30 31.95
N SER A 328 2.81 -26.54 32.53
CA SER A 328 3.72 -27.60 32.08
C SER A 328 3.36 -28.93 32.74
N ILE A 329 3.59 -30.04 32.04
CA ILE A 329 3.43 -31.38 32.59
C ILE A 329 4.80 -31.85 33.09
N THR A 330 4.96 -32.00 34.40
CA THR A 330 6.27 -32.21 35.04
C THR A 330 6.54 -33.66 35.45
N GLY A 331 5.53 -34.51 35.43
CA GLY A 331 5.66 -35.91 35.85
C GLY A 331 4.31 -36.62 35.90
N ALA A 332 4.34 -37.85 36.39
CA ALA A 332 3.16 -38.69 36.54
C ALA A 332 3.16 -39.41 37.89
N PHE A 333 1.98 -39.80 38.35
CA PHE A 333 1.85 -40.68 39.51
C PHE A 333 0.62 -41.56 39.39
N GLY A 334 0.53 -42.58 40.26
CA GLY A 334 -0.69 -43.33 40.38
C GLY A 334 -0.64 -44.44 41.40
N VAL A 335 -1.83 -44.90 41.80
CA VAL A 335 -2.03 -46.04 42.69
C VAL A 335 -1.71 -47.36 41.97
N LYS A 336 -1.74 -47.39 40.63
CA LYS A 336 -1.30 -48.54 39.82
C LYS A 336 0.14 -48.40 39.36
N ASN A 337 0.71 -49.48 38.82
CA ASN A 337 2.08 -49.47 38.30
C ASN A 337 2.16 -48.63 37.03
N ASN A 338 3.35 -48.11 36.71
CA ASN A 338 3.59 -47.29 35.52
C ASN A 338 2.98 -47.97 34.27
N PRO A 339 2.05 -47.33 33.54
CA PRO A 339 1.40 -47.91 32.38
C PRO A 339 2.27 -47.92 31.11
N GLY A 340 3.54 -47.48 31.20
CA GLY A 340 4.46 -47.33 30.08
C GLY A 340 4.74 -45.87 29.71
N THR A 341 4.58 -44.92 30.64
CA THR A 341 4.95 -43.52 30.41
C THR A 341 6.46 -43.33 30.37
N LYS A 342 6.89 -42.33 29.59
CA LYS A 342 8.27 -41.83 29.54
C LYS A 342 8.57 -40.79 30.62
N LEU A 343 7.54 -40.26 31.28
CA LEU A 343 7.67 -39.34 32.40
C LEU A 343 8.20 -40.05 33.65
N ASP A 344 8.81 -39.29 34.55
CA ASP A 344 9.07 -39.77 35.91
C ASP A 344 7.73 -40.16 36.57
N TYR A 345 7.61 -41.42 36.98
CA TYR A 345 6.37 -41.99 37.48
C TYR A 345 6.48 -42.39 38.95
N ILE A 346 5.64 -41.77 39.79
CA ILE A 346 5.60 -42.05 41.23
C ILE A 346 4.50 -43.06 41.54
N LYS A 347 4.89 -44.22 42.05
CA LYS A 347 3.96 -45.22 42.57
C LYS A 347 3.47 -44.81 43.96
N VAL A 348 2.18 -44.49 44.07
CA VAL A 348 1.56 -44.06 45.33
C VAL A 348 1.54 -45.19 46.36
N ASN A 349 1.89 -44.85 47.61
CA ASN A 349 1.80 -45.73 48.77
C ASN A 349 1.00 -45.08 49.92
N ASN A 350 0.83 -45.79 51.04
CA ASN A 350 0.01 -45.34 52.19
C ASN A 350 0.54 -44.13 52.96
N ASN A 351 1.76 -43.69 52.69
CA ASN A 351 2.39 -42.57 53.41
C ASN A 351 2.47 -41.31 52.55
N MET A 352 1.94 -41.32 51.32
CA MET A 352 2.07 -40.21 50.37
C MET A 352 0.90 -39.23 50.45
N TYR A 353 1.23 -37.98 50.76
CA TYR A 353 0.29 -36.87 50.87
C TYR A 353 0.74 -35.72 49.98
N TRP A 354 -0.20 -35.04 49.35
CA TRP A 354 0.05 -33.72 48.78
C TRP A 354 -0.35 -32.67 49.80
N ASP A 355 0.61 -31.89 50.28
CA ASP A 355 0.37 -30.87 51.28
C ASP A 355 -0.36 -29.67 50.66
N LEU A 356 -1.51 -29.31 51.22
CA LEU A 356 -2.30 -28.15 50.80
C LEU A 356 -2.40 -27.10 51.91
N ASN A 357 -1.65 -27.24 53.00
CA ASN A 357 -1.60 -26.23 54.03
C ASN A 357 -0.68 -25.07 53.58
N SER A 358 -1.27 -23.90 53.32
CA SER A 358 -0.58 -22.72 52.79
C SER A 358 0.46 -22.11 53.72
N GLU A 359 0.41 -22.45 55.01
CA GLU A 359 1.36 -22.00 56.02
C GLU A 359 2.61 -22.91 56.11
N ASN A 360 2.56 -24.11 55.54
CA ASN A 360 3.67 -25.05 55.57
C ASN A 360 4.73 -24.69 54.52
N SER A 361 6.01 -24.90 54.86
CA SER A 361 7.11 -24.81 53.87
C SER A 361 7.00 -25.86 52.76
N THR A 362 6.25 -26.93 53.00
CA THR A 362 5.95 -28.01 52.04
C THR A 362 4.68 -27.77 51.23
N TYR A 363 4.03 -26.60 51.35
CA TYR A 363 2.81 -26.29 50.63
C TYR A 363 2.91 -26.62 49.13
N ASN A 364 1.91 -27.31 48.60
CA ASN A 364 1.84 -27.78 47.23
C ASN A 364 3.05 -28.66 46.84
N ARG A 365 3.43 -29.60 47.73
CA ARG A 365 4.45 -30.64 47.50
C ARG A 365 3.94 -32.01 47.89
N LEU A 366 4.45 -33.02 47.18
CA LEU A 366 4.36 -34.41 47.62
C LEU A 366 5.30 -34.64 48.82
N ILE A 367 4.75 -35.20 49.89
CA ILE A 367 5.48 -35.57 51.11
C ILE A 367 5.11 -36.99 51.56
N ASN A 368 5.96 -37.60 52.39
CA ASN A 368 5.85 -38.99 52.85
C ASN A 368 5.38 -39.12 54.32
N TYR A 369 4.64 -38.12 54.82
CA TYR A 369 4.03 -38.10 56.14
C TYR A 369 2.76 -37.25 56.09
N ASN A 370 1.85 -37.41 57.05
CA ASN A 370 0.65 -36.59 57.14
C ASN A 370 1.04 -35.17 57.61
N PRO A 371 0.79 -34.11 56.81
CA PRO A 371 1.17 -32.74 57.18
C PRO A 371 0.27 -32.11 58.25
N GLY A 372 -0.88 -32.72 58.56
CA GLY A 372 -1.97 -32.08 59.28
C GLY A 372 -2.66 -30.98 58.45
N GLY A 373 -3.85 -30.56 58.86
CA GLY A 373 -4.59 -29.50 58.15
C GLY A 373 -5.16 -29.95 56.80
N ASP A 374 -5.07 -29.10 55.79
CA ASP A 374 -5.56 -29.36 54.43
C ASP A 374 -4.53 -30.16 53.62
N TYR A 375 -4.96 -31.28 53.04
CA TYR A 375 -4.09 -32.18 52.28
C TYR A 375 -4.88 -33.10 51.36
N GLU A 376 -4.20 -33.70 50.40
CA GLU A 376 -4.70 -34.86 49.66
C GLU A 376 -3.90 -36.12 49.99
N HIS A 377 -4.52 -37.07 50.69
CA HIS A 377 -3.93 -38.39 50.91
C HIS A 377 -4.13 -39.25 49.67
N LEU A 378 -3.09 -39.39 48.85
CA LEU A 378 -3.23 -39.82 47.45
C LEU A 378 -3.84 -41.23 47.31
N ILE A 379 -3.49 -42.16 48.22
CA ILE A 379 -4.01 -43.54 48.18
C ILE A 379 -5.52 -43.62 48.45
N SER A 380 -6.10 -42.61 49.11
CA SER A 380 -7.54 -42.56 49.43
C SER A 380 -8.42 -42.31 48.20
N TYR A 381 -7.83 -42.03 47.04
CA TYR A 381 -8.53 -41.82 45.77
C TYR A 381 -8.17 -42.89 44.72
N PRO A 382 -8.39 -44.19 44.99
CA PRO A 382 -7.85 -45.29 44.19
C PRO A 382 -8.42 -45.34 42.76
N ARG A 383 -9.56 -44.70 42.50
CA ARG A 383 -10.17 -44.60 41.17
C ARG A 383 -9.65 -43.38 40.40
N GLN A 384 -9.69 -42.20 41.02
CA GLN A 384 -9.27 -40.95 40.39
C GLN A 384 -7.77 -40.99 40.12
N TYR A 385 -6.99 -41.35 41.12
CA TYR A 385 -5.53 -41.43 41.05
C TYR A 385 -5.04 -42.82 40.68
N GLU A 386 -5.87 -43.60 39.96
CA GLU A 386 -5.38 -44.83 39.34
C GLU A 386 -4.17 -44.52 38.44
N TYR A 387 -4.28 -43.42 37.68
CA TYR A 387 -3.26 -42.80 36.84
C TYR A 387 -3.47 -41.28 36.79
N SER A 388 -2.39 -40.51 36.93
CA SER A 388 -2.43 -39.05 36.95
C SER A 388 -1.18 -38.41 36.32
N LEU A 389 -1.35 -37.20 35.77
CA LEU A 389 -0.28 -36.28 35.42
C LEU A 389 -0.16 -35.15 36.45
N ILE A 390 1.07 -34.70 36.67
CA ILE A 390 1.40 -33.58 37.54
C ILE A 390 1.55 -32.33 36.68
N THR A 391 0.84 -31.26 37.04
CA THR A 391 1.04 -29.93 36.46
C THR A 391 1.97 -29.09 37.33
N ASP A 392 2.62 -28.10 36.75
CA ASP A 392 3.43 -27.11 37.49
C ASP A 392 2.60 -25.99 38.15
N TYR A 393 1.27 -26.16 38.24
CA TYR A 393 0.41 -25.15 38.85
C TYR A 393 0.86 -24.81 40.27
N ASN A 394 1.05 -23.51 40.52
CA ASN A 394 1.53 -22.98 41.79
C ASN A 394 2.83 -23.64 42.29
N HIS A 395 3.75 -23.98 41.38
CA HIS A 395 5.05 -24.54 41.75
C HIS A 395 5.83 -23.63 42.71
N ASN A 396 5.68 -22.31 42.61
CA ASN A 396 6.32 -21.33 43.49
C ASN A 396 5.71 -21.25 44.91
N GLN A 397 4.72 -22.08 45.23
CA GLN A 397 4.12 -22.18 46.58
C GLN A 397 3.53 -20.87 47.07
N VAL A 398 2.89 -20.09 46.19
CA VAL A 398 2.23 -18.83 46.58
C VAL A 398 1.08 -19.16 47.55
N PRO A 399 1.12 -18.71 48.82
CA PRO A 399 0.13 -19.08 49.82
C PRO A 399 -1.30 -18.81 49.36
N ASN A 400 -2.24 -19.69 49.70
CA ASN A 400 -3.67 -19.60 49.42
C ASN A 400 -4.07 -19.58 47.94
N LYS A 401 -3.13 -19.75 47.01
CA LYS A 401 -3.39 -19.91 45.56
C LYS A 401 -3.90 -21.31 45.20
N GLY A 402 -3.82 -22.25 46.14
CA GLY A 402 -4.21 -23.64 46.04
C GLY A 402 -3.12 -24.50 45.41
N GLY A 403 -3.30 -25.82 45.46
CA GLY A 403 -2.35 -26.80 44.95
C GLY A 403 -3.06 -28.04 44.39
N ALA A 404 -2.31 -29.13 44.22
CA ALA A 404 -2.81 -30.44 43.80
C ALA A 404 -3.66 -30.42 42.52
N ILE A 405 -3.28 -29.58 41.54
CA ILE A 405 -3.96 -29.55 40.25
C ILE A 405 -3.35 -30.61 39.34
N PHE A 406 -4.09 -31.69 39.14
CA PHE A 406 -3.66 -32.82 38.33
C PHE A 406 -4.57 -33.04 37.12
N VAL A 407 -4.11 -33.90 36.21
CA VAL A 407 -4.95 -34.53 35.20
C VAL A 407 -5.10 -35.99 35.58
N HIS A 408 -6.32 -36.51 35.77
CA HIS A 408 -6.50 -37.84 36.34
C HIS A 408 -7.72 -38.60 35.79
N CYS A 409 -7.90 -39.87 36.19
CA CYS A 409 -9.04 -40.69 35.77
C CYS A 409 -10.38 -40.17 36.31
N LEU A 410 -11.47 -40.33 35.57
CA LEU A 410 -12.82 -39.91 35.99
C LEU A 410 -13.26 -40.53 37.33
N GLY A 411 -13.71 -39.64 38.22
CA GLY A 411 -14.43 -39.98 39.45
C GLY A 411 -15.95 -40.16 39.23
N ARG A 412 -16.74 -39.88 40.28
CA ARG A 412 -18.22 -39.92 40.23
C ARG A 412 -18.85 -38.58 39.79
N GLY A 413 -18.08 -37.51 39.63
CA GLY A 413 -18.61 -36.16 39.37
C GLY A 413 -17.55 -35.15 38.92
N ALA A 414 -17.81 -33.86 39.17
CA ALA A 414 -16.80 -32.81 38.99
C ALA A 414 -15.59 -33.02 39.91
N THR A 415 -14.48 -32.34 39.60
CA THR A 415 -13.27 -32.36 40.45
C THR A 415 -13.30 -31.20 41.46
N GLY A 416 -12.34 -31.17 42.39
CA GLY A 416 -12.05 -30.01 43.24
C GLY A 416 -11.19 -28.93 42.56
N GLY A 417 -10.88 -29.08 41.27
CA GLY A 417 -9.99 -28.17 40.52
C GLY A 417 -9.12 -28.88 39.48
N CYS A 418 -8.97 -30.20 39.56
CA CYS A 418 -8.27 -31.01 38.56
C CYS A 418 -9.01 -31.06 37.20
N VAL A 419 -8.32 -31.55 36.19
CA VAL A 419 -8.95 -32.04 34.95
C VAL A 419 -9.08 -33.56 35.08
N SER A 420 -10.20 -34.13 34.65
CA SER A 420 -10.37 -35.59 34.65
C SER A 420 -10.99 -36.13 33.38
N MET A 421 -10.60 -37.35 33.01
CA MET A 421 -10.91 -37.97 31.71
C MET A 421 -11.10 -39.50 31.84
N PRO A 422 -11.69 -40.17 30.83
CA PRO A 422 -11.80 -41.62 30.84
C PRO A 422 -10.46 -42.31 31.08
N ARG A 423 -10.46 -43.37 31.89
CA ARG A 423 -9.26 -44.11 32.31
C ARG A 423 -8.41 -44.58 31.13
N GLU A 424 -9.05 -45.08 30.08
CA GLU A 424 -8.36 -45.57 28.88
C GLU A 424 -7.58 -44.44 28.19
N LYS A 425 -8.22 -43.27 28.04
CA LYS A 425 -7.58 -42.07 27.48
C LYS A 425 -6.43 -41.57 28.36
N MET A 426 -6.57 -41.64 29.68
CA MET A 426 -5.48 -41.30 30.61
C MET A 426 -4.24 -42.20 30.38
N ILE A 427 -4.44 -43.51 30.17
CA ILE A 427 -3.36 -44.45 29.88
C ILE A 427 -2.70 -44.15 28.52
N GLU A 428 -3.51 -43.86 27.49
CA GLU A 428 -3.02 -43.53 26.15
C GLU A 428 -2.18 -42.25 26.18
N ILE A 429 -2.68 -41.19 26.82
CA ILE A 429 -1.96 -39.92 26.97
C ILE A 429 -0.66 -40.12 27.76
N LEU A 430 -0.67 -40.91 28.83
CA LEU A 430 0.54 -41.20 29.60
C LEU A 430 1.63 -41.89 28.75
N LYS A 431 1.25 -42.79 27.84
CA LYS A 431 2.19 -43.44 26.92
C LYS A 431 2.66 -42.52 25.81
N TRP A 432 1.80 -41.60 25.36
CA TRP A 432 2.07 -40.64 24.28
C TRP A 432 3.01 -39.51 24.72
N ILE A 433 2.83 -38.98 25.93
CA ILE A 433 3.64 -37.85 26.41
C ILE A 433 5.13 -38.22 26.43
N ASP A 434 5.94 -37.33 25.87
CA ASP A 434 7.39 -37.40 25.84
C ASP A 434 7.99 -36.15 26.52
N PRO A 435 8.70 -36.27 27.64
CA PRO A 435 9.30 -35.13 28.31
C PRO A 435 10.27 -34.34 27.41
N LYS A 436 10.87 -34.98 26.38
CA LYS A 436 11.74 -34.30 25.41
C LYS A 436 10.99 -33.36 24.48
N LYS A 437 9.66 -33.51 24.35
CA LYS A 437 8.79 -32.66 23.52
C LYS A 437 8.17 -31.50 24.31
N ASN A 438 8.62 -31.28 25.55
CA ASN A 438 8.17 -30.18 26.43
C ASN A 438 6.63 -30.09 26.51
N PRO A 439 5.98 -31.14 27.03
CA PRO A 439 4.53 -31.28 26.99
C PRO A 439 3.83 -30.23 27.88
N LYS A 440 2.78 -29.62 27.35
CA LYS A 440 1.98 -28.59 28.04
C LYS A 440 0.50 -28.94 28.05
N ILE A 441 -0.22 -28.34 28.98
CA ILE A 441 -1.68 -28.35 29.02
C ILE A 441 -2.20 -26.91 29.00
N LEU A 442 -3.15 -26.63 28.10
CA LEU A 442 -3.89 -25.37 28.03
C LEU A 442 -5.32 -25.65 28.49
N VAL A 443 -5.77 -25.01 29.57
CA VAL A 443 -7.17 -25.06 30.01
C VAL A 443 -7.80 -23.69 29.79
N ILE A 444 -8.89 -23.59 29.04
CA ILE A 444 -9.44 -22.29 28.66
C ILE A 444 -10.95 -22.40 28.31
N PRO A 445 -11.79 -21.37 28.49
CA PRO A 445 -13.09 -21.33 27.82
C PRO A 445 -12.91 -21.22 26.30
N LYS A 446 -13.84 -21.79 25.53
CA LYS A 446 -13.76 -21.87 24.08
C LYS A 446 -13.62 -20.48 23.42
N ASP A 447 -14.30 -19.48 23.96
CA ASP A 447 -14.32 -18.12 23.41
C ASP A 447 -12.95 -17.43 23.47
N ASP A 448 -12.03 -17.90 24.33
CA ASP A 448 -10.68 -17.33 24.45
C ASP A 448 -9.61 -18.23 23.80
N LEU A 449 -10.00 -19.34 23.15
CA LEU A 449 -9.02 -20.24 22.52
C LEU A 449 -8.25 -19.55 21.40
N ASP A 450 -8.89 -18.60 20.70
CA ASP A 450 -8.31 -17.87 19.57
C ASP A 450 -7.10 -17.00 19.99
N ASP A 451 -6.99 -16.60 21.27
CA ASP A 451 -5.81 -15.91 21.81
C ASP A 451 -4.58 -16.83 21.92
N TYR A 452 -4.79 -18.14 21.77
CA TYR A 452 -3.75 -19.17 21.81
C TYR A 452 -3.52 -19.84 20.46
N TRP A 453 -4.48 -19.71 19.55
CA TRP A 453 -4.64 -20.48 18.32
C TRP A 453 -5.01 -19.55 17.15
N TYR A 454 -4.15 -19.44 16.14
CA TYR A 454 -4.49 -18.76 14.88
C TYR A 454 -3.83 -19.44 13.68
#